data_AF-A0A139HLJ7-F1
#
_entry.id   AF-A0A139HLJ7-F1
#
_cell.length_a   1.000
_cell.length_b   1.000
_cell.length_c   1.000
_cell.angle_alpha   90.00
_cell.angle_beta   90.00
_cell.angle_gamma   90.00
#
_symmetry.space_group_name_H-M   'P 1'
#
loop_
_entity.id
_entity.type
_entity.pdbx_description
1 polymer ?
#
loop_
_entity_poly.entity_id
_entity_poly.type
_entity_poly.pdbx_seq_one_letter_code
_entity_poly.pdbx_strand_id
1 'polypeptide(L)'
;MAEKEIVSHHVDSEVSSDNEKPFIDEALQDININNNTSAKIKNPLAGISYDTLMRDVEDFANQHQLHDIEPLLKKGALVAQNPAEFESVQGLDDSEREALRNEVVHKWRQPKSLYLTVILCSIGAAVQGWDQTGSNGANLSFPQEFGIPDNDPTDPNYEYNLWIVGLVNAAPYIASAFLGCWMSDPLNNYIGRRGTIFFSAIFCLFSVIGSAFTRNWWELFICRLLLGIGMGSKASTVPIYAAENVPALIRGGLVMSWQMWTAFGIFLGFCANLAVYNVGPIAWRLQLGSAFIPAVPLVVGIYFCPESPRWLMKKGRYQKAYRSLLRLRNTPLQAARDLYYVHAQLTIEHAVIGESNYAKRFVELFTIPRVRRATLASFTVMIAQQMCGINIIAFYSSSVFAQAGASNLTALLASFGFGLVNFVFAFPAVWTIDTFGRRALLLFTFPQMAWCLLAAGFCFLIPESSPAHLGLVAFFVFLFAAFYSPGEGPVPFTYSAEVFPLSHREVGMSWAVATCLFWASVLSLTWPRMLAAMTPTGAFGFYAALNMIAFVMIFLWVPETKQRTLEELDYVFAVPTRKHMSYQTGTALPYWFKRWVTFDRNAKLEPLYTFDQVQSEVARSSSVVEYQAQHSRR
;
A
#
# COMPACT_ATOMS: atom_id res chain seq x y z
N MET A 1 23.31 0.27 -50.91
CA MET A 1 22.19 1.08 -51.43
C MET A 1 21.22 0.11 -52.09
N ALA A 2 20.25 -0.39 -51.32
CA ALA A 2 19.17 -1.25 -51.78
C ALA A 2 18.02 -1.09 -50.78
N GLU A 3 17.13 -0.14 -51.06
CA GLU A 3 15.84 0.01 -50.38
C GLU A 3 14.89 -1.05 -50.93
N LYS A 4 14.29 -1.84 -50.03
CA LYS A 4 13.18 -2.74 -50.32
C LYS A 4 11.91 -2.06 -49.84
N GLU A 5 11.04 -1.73 -50.78
CA GLU A 5 9.63 -1.38 -50.55
C GLU A 5 8.92 -2.53 -49.83
N ILE A 6 8.24 -2.21 -48.72
CA ILE A 6 7.28 -3.11 -48.07
C ILE A 6 5.90 -2.52 -48.31
N VAL A 7 5.15 -3.25 -49.13
CA VAL A 7 3.75 -3.01 -49.50
C VAL A 7 2.87 -3.05 -48.26
N SER A 8 2.18 -1.94 -47.99
CA SER A 8 1.10 -1.84 -47.01
C SER A 8 -0.19 -2.40 -47.60
N HIS A 9 -0.66 -3.54 -47.11
CA HIS A 9 -2.05 -3.95 -47.30
C HIS A 9 -2.91 -3.25 -46.24
N HIS A 10 -3.53 -2.14 -46.63
CA HIS A 10 -4.78 -1.68 -46.02
C HIS A 10 -5.88 -2.65 -46.45
N VAL A 11 -6.52 -3.29 -45.47
CA VAL A 11 -7.83 -3.89 -45.65
C VAL A 11 -8.80 -2.89 -45.05
N ASP A 12 -9.42 -2.10 -45.92
CA ASP A 12 -10.62 -1.34 -45.62
C ASP A 12 -11.74 -2.33 -45.29
N SER A 13 -12.17 -2.35 -44.04
CA SER A 13 -13.50 -2.79 -43.68
C SER A 13 -14.24 -1.58 -43.12
N GLU A 14 -14.93 -0.87 -44.02
CA GLU A 14 -16.02 0.03 -43.67
C GLU A 14 -17.04 -0.76 -42.84
N VAL A 15 -16.96 -0.64 -41.52
CA VAL A 15 -18.05 -0.98 -40.62
C VAL A 15 -18.81 0.32 -40.36
N SER A 16 -20.03 0.36 -40.87
CA SER A 16 -21.03 1.42 -40.74
C SER A 16 -21.00 2.14 -39.38
N SER A 17 -20.78 3.45 -39.43
CA SER A 17 -20.70 4.37 -38.29
C SER A 17 -22.06 4.80 -37.70
N ASP A 18 -23.15 4.06 -37.92
CA ASP A 18 -24.51 4.50 -37.60
C ASP A 18 -25.21 3.66 -36.50
N ASN A 19 -24.46 2.95 -35.64
CA ASN A 19 -25.04 2.15 -34.54
C ASN A 19 -24.31 2.38 -33.19
N GLU A 20 -23.85 3.59 -32.92
CA GLU A 20 -23.36 3.96 -31.59
C GLU A 20 -24.53 4.10 -30.58
N LYS A 21 -24.81 2.98 -29.92
CA LYS A 21 -25.47 2.72 -28.62
C LYS A 21 -26.22 3.87 -27.90
N PRO A 22 -27.53 3.70 -27.58
CA PRO A 22 -28.28 4.64 -26.71
C PRO A 22 -27.80 4.68 -25.25
N PHE A 23 -27.11 3.66 -24.75
CA PHE A 23 -26.52 3.63 -23.40
C PHE A 23 -25.43 4.68 -23.20
N ILE A 24 -24.70 4.99 -24.28
CA ILE A 24 -23.58 5.93 -24.25
C ILE A 24 -24.12 7.36 -24.20
N ASP A 25 -25.14 7.69 -24.99
CA ASP A 25 -25.69 9.05 -25.02
C ASP A 25 -26.41 9.48 -23.73
N GLU A 26 -27.15 8.59 -23.05
CA GLU A 26 -27.76 8.93 -21.75
C GLU A 26 -26.73 9.11 -20.62
N ALA A 27 -25.60 8.40 -20.68
CA ALA A 27 -24.51 8.56 -19.72
C ALA A 27 -23.57 9.74 -20.05
N LEU A 28 -23.46 10.11 -21.34
CA LEU A 28 -22.59 11.18 -21.84
C LEU A 28 -23.25 12.57 -21.83
N GLN A 29 -24.58 12.67 -21.98
CA GLN A 29 -25.29 13.96 -22.05
C GLN A 29 -25.18 14.82 -20.77
N ASP A 30 -24.78 14.23 -19.63
CA ASP A 30 -24.59 14.91 -18.34
C ASP A 30 -23.12 15.26 -18.00
N ILE A 31 -22.16 15.05 -18.91
CA ILE A 31 -20.72 15.16 -18.59
C ILE A 31 -20.20 16.58 -18.82
N ASN A 32 -20.28 17.42 -17.79
CA ASN A 32 -19.62 18.72 -17.75
C ASN A 32 -18.29 18.63 -16.96
N ILE A 33 -17.17 18.72 -17.66
CA ILE A 33 -15.79 18.45 -17.17
C ILE A 33 -15.37 19.32 -15.97
N ASN A 34 -16.08 20.42 -15.69
CA ASN A 34 -15.79 21.34 -14.59
C ASN A 34 -16.77 21.28 -13.41
N ASN A 35 -17.84 20.48 -13.48
CA ASN A 35 -18.84 20.36 -12.41
C ASN A 35 -19.06 18.88 -12.04
N ASN A 36 -18.69 18.51 -10.81
CA ASN A 36 -19.13 17.30 -10.09
C ASN A 36 -19.43 16.06 -10.95
N THR A 37 -18.39 15.47 -11.53
CA THR A 37 -18.45 14.26 -12.38
C THR A 37 -18.63 12.94 -11.60
N SER A 38 -19.23 12.96 -10.41
CA SER A 38 -19.39 11.73 -9.60
C SER A 38 -20.70 11.60 -8.84
N ALA A 39 -21.72 12.40 -9.17
CA ALA A 39 -23.01 12.38 -8.47
C ALA A 39 -23.85 11.08 -8.64
N LYS A 40 -23.37 10.04 -9.35
CA LYS A 40 -24.08 8.76 -9.53
C LYS A 40 -23.18 7.52 -9.68
N ILE A 41 -22.15 7.28 -8.86
CA ILE A 41 -21.53 5.92 -8.79
C ILE A 41 -21.94 5.20 -7.51
N LYS A 42 -23.25 5.22 -7.22
CA LYS A 42 -23.84 4.35 -6.19
C LYS A 42 -23.81 2.87 -6.61
N ASN A 43 -23.67 2.61 -7.90
CA ASN A 43 -23.46 1.34 -8.58
C ASN A 43 -23.57 1.67 -10.07
N PRO A 44 -22.61 1.29 -10.95
CA PRO A 44 -22.72 1.59 -12.38
C PRO A 44 -23.96 0.98 -13.05
N LEU A 45 -24.61 0.01 -12.40
CA LEU A 45 -25.82 -0.66 -12.87
C LEU A 45 -27.10 -0.11 -12.24
N ALA A 46 -27.01 0.79 -11.25
CA ALA A 46 -28.20 1.34 -10.58
C ALA A 46 -28.95 2.31 -11.50
N GLY A 47 -30.28 2.17 -11.53
CA GLY A 47 -31.17 3.03 -12.33
C GLY A 47 -31.40 2.56 -13.77
N ILE A 48 -30.69 1.52 -14.23
CA ILE A 48 -30.94 0.89 -15.54
C ILE A 48 -32.22 0.05 -15.45
N SER A 49 -33.12 0.18 -16.43
CA SER A 49 -34.34 -0.64 -16.49
C SER A 49 -34.02 -2.12 -16.67
N TYR A 50 -34.92 -3.00 -16.23
CA TYR A 50 -34.73 -4.44 -16.35
C TYR A 50 -34.47 -4.88 -17.80
N ASP A 51 -35.29 -4.40 -18.74
CA ASP A 51 -35.19 -4.79 -20.15
C ASP A 51 -33.89 -4.29 -20.79
N THR A 52 -33.47 -3.07 -20.48
CA THR A 52 -32.19 -2.52 -20.96
C THR A 52 -31.02 -3.32 -20.38
N LEU A 53 -31.02 -3.62 -19.08
CA LEU A 53 -29.95 -4.39 -18.43
C LEU A 53 -29.84 -5.81 -19.02
N MET A 54 -30.97 -6.49 -19.25
CA MET A 54 -30.97 -7.83 -19.86
C MET A 54 -30.39 -7.82 -21.27
N ARG A 55 -30.76 -6.81 -22.07
CA ARG A 55 -30.23 -6.63 -23.43
C ARG A 55 -28.73 -6.33 -23.41
N ASP A 56 -28.28 -5.43 -22.54
CA ASP A 56 -26.87 -5.08 -22.42
C ASP A 56 -26.01 -6.28 -21.98
N VAL A 57 -26.54 -7.14 -21.10
CA VAL A 57 -25.87 -8.38 -20.68
C VAL A 57 -25.81 -9.39 -21.83
N GLU A 58 -26.85 -9.51 -22.64
CA GLU A 58 -26.89 -10.39 -23.80
C GLU A 58 -25.92 -9.93 -24.89
N ASP A 59 -25.91 -8.63 -25.19
CA ASP A 59 -24.95 -8.01 -26.09
C ASP A 59 -23.51 -8.20 -25.59
N PHE A 60 -23.27 -8.06 -24.29
CA PHE A 60 -21.98 -8.35 -23.66
C PHE A 60 -21.57 -9.83 -23.81
N ALA A 61 -22.51 -10.76 -23.58
CA ALA A 61 -22.25 -12.19 -23.72
C ALA A 61 -21.91 -12.55 -25.18
N ASN A 62 -22.61 -11.96 -26.13
CA ASN A 62 -22.39 -12.12 -27.56
C ASN A 62 -21.03 -11.53 -28.00
N GLN A 63 -20.74 -10.30 -27.59
CA GLN A 63 -19.51 -9.60 -27.96
C GLN A 63 -18.24 -10.32 -27.46
N HIS A 64 -18.33 -11.01 -26.32
CA HIS A 64 -17.18 -11.64 -25.67
C HIS A 64 -17.17 -13.16 -25.69
N GLN A 65 -18.06 -13.79 -26.49
CA GLN A 65 -18.15 -15.25 -26.66
C GLN A 65 -18.39 -15.98 -25.32
N LEU A 66 -19.33 -15.48 -24.52
CA LEU A 66 -19.70 -15.99 -23.19
C LEU A 66 -21.11 -16.62 -23.16
N HIS A 67 -21.62 -17.11 -24.30
CA HIS A 67 -22.96 -17.70 -24.41
C HIS A 67 -23.23 -18.81 -23.38
N ASP A 68 -22.21 -19.62 -23.09
CA ASP A 68 -22.30 -20.73 -22.12
C ASP A 68 -22.70 -20.29 -20.71
N ILE A 69 -22.47 -19.02 -20.35
CA ILE A 69 -22.70 -18.46 -19.01
C ILE A 69 -23.70 -17.30 -19.04
N GLU A 70 -24.33 -17.01 -20.17
CA GLU A 70 -25.31 -15.93 -20.32
C GLU A 70 -26.42 -15.99 -19.27
N PRO A 71 -27.03 -17.15 -18.93
CA PRO A 71 -28.07 -17.20 -17.90
C PRO A 71 -27.54 -16.77 -16.52
N LEU A 72 -26.29 -17.14 -16.20
CA LEU A 72 -25.62 -16.75 -14.96
C LEU A 72 -25.23 -15.28 -14.96
N LEU A 73 -24.88 -14.71 -16.13
CA LEU A 73 -24.59 -13.29 -16.28
C LEU A 73 -25.86 -12.45 -16.08
N LYS A 74 -27.01 -12.86 -16.64
CA LYS A 74 -28.31 -12.19 -16.46
C LYS A 74 -28.71 -12.15 -14.98
N LYS A 75 -28.67 -13.31 -14.30
CA LYS A 75 -28.90 -13.38 -12.83
C LYS A 75 -27.87 -12.56 -12.05
N GLY A 76 -26.60 -12.68 -12.40
CA GLY A 76 -25.49 -11.99 -11.74
C GLY A 76 -25.57 -10.47 -11.87
N ALA A 77 -25.98 -9.94 -13.02
CA ALA A 77 -26.17 -8.52 -13.26
C ALA A 77 -27.29 -7.93 -12.39
N LEU A 78 -28.40 -8.65 -12.22
CA LEU A 78 -29.49 -8.24 -11.32
C LEU A 78 -29.04 -8.19 -9.85
N VAL A 79 -28.29 -9.20 -9.41
CA VAL A 79 -27.69 -9.21 -8.06
C VAL A 79 -26.68 -8.08 -7.90
N ALA A 80 -25.88 -7.79 -8.94
CA ALA A 80 -24.93 -6.70 -8.93
C ALA A 80 -25.65 -5.33 -8.88
N GLN A 81 -26.80 -5.18 -9.53
CA GLN A 81 -27.61 -3.96 -9.54
C GLN A 81 -28.17 -3.61 -8.16
N ASN A 82 -28.69 -4.60 -7.42
CA ASN A 82 -29.23 -4.41 -6.08
C ASN A 82 -28.62 -5.38 -5.06
N PRO A 83 -27.39 -5.13 -4.58
CA PRO A 83 -26.68 -6.05 -3.67
C PRO A 83 -27.37 -6.21 -2.30
N ALA A 84 -28.14 -5.21 -1.85
CA ALA A 84 -28.83 -5.24 -0.56
C ALA A 84 -30.16 -6.00 -0.59
N GLU A 85 -30.78 -6.11 -1.77
CA GLU A 85 -32.07 -6.78 -1.98
C GLU A 85 -31.90 -8.06 -2.81
N PHE A 86 -30.77 -8.76 -2.66
CA PHE A 86 -30.51 -9.97 -3.42
C PHE A 86 -31.55 -11.08 -3.19
N GLU A 87 -32.32 -11.03 -2.10
CA GLU A 87 -33.40 -11.99 -1.80
C GLU A 87 -34.65 -11.78 -2.67
N SER A 88 -34.90 -10.56 -3.16
CA SER A 88 -36.07 -10.22 -3.99
C SER A 88 -35.81 -10.41 -5.49
N VAL A 89 -34.57 -10.69 -5.90
CA VAL A 89 -34.20 -10.90 -7.30
C VAL A 89 -34.88 -12.14 -7.86
N GLN A 90 -35.62 -11.96 -8.97
CA GLN A 90 -36.35 -13.02 -9.65
C GLN A 90 -35.39 -13.98 -10.37
N GLY A 91 -35.68 -15.28 -10.31
CA GLY A 91 -34.92 -16.32 -11.02
C GLY A 91 -33.70 -16.89 -10.29
N LEU A 92 -33.45 -16.51 -9.03
CA LEU A 92 -32.44 -17.15 -8.18
C LEU A 92 -32.96 -18.44 -7.55
N ASP A 93 -32.17 -19.50 -7.61
CA ASP A 93 -32.43 -20.76 -6.90
C ASP A 93 -32.13 -20.61 -5.40
N ASP A 94 -32.73 -21.46 -4.55
CA ASP A 94 -32.53 -21.38 -3.10
C ASP A 94 -31.06 -21.60 -2.69
N SER A 95 -30.33 -22.44 -3.42
CA SER A 95 -28.89 -22.62 -3.24
C SER A 95 -28.08 -21.38 -3.63
N GLU A 96 -28.54 -20.61 -4.61
CA GLU A 96 -27.89 -19.37 -5.05
C GLU A 96 -28.11 -18.25 -4.01
N ARG A 97 -29.34 -18.14 -3.47
CA ARG A 97 -29.66 -17.23 -2.36
C ARG A 97 -28.86 -17.56 -1.11
N GLU A 98 -28.76 -18.83 -0.76
CA GLU A 98 -27.96 -19.27 0.40
C GLU A 98 -26.47 -18.96 0.20
N ALA A 99 -25.94 -19.13 -1.01
CA ALA A 99 -24.55 -18.76 -1.32
C ALA A 99 -24.28 -17.25 -1.15
N LEU A 100 -25.21 -16.40 -1.60
CA LEU A 100 -25.13 -14.94 -1.42
C LEU A 100 -25.28 -14.53 0.05
N ARG A 101 -26.21 -15.16 0.79
CA ARG A 101 -26.35 -14.94 2.24
C ARG A 101 -25.08 -15.35 3.00
N ASN A 102 -24.47 -16.47 2.61
CA ASN A 102 -23.21 -16.94 3.18
C ASN A 102 -22.03 -16.00 2.92
N GLU A 103 -22.04 -15.22 1.84
CA GLU A 103 -21.02 -14.20 1.57
C GLU A 103 -21.00 -13.09 2.64
N VAL A 104 -22.18 -12.72 3.15
CA VAL A 104 -22.34 -11.68 4.18
C VAL A 104 -22.14 -12.27 5.58
N VAL A 105 -22.80 -13.39 5.89
CA VAL A 105 -22.78 -14.02 7.22
C VAL A 105 -21.42 -14.67 7.52
N HIS A 106 -20.82 -15.33 6.53
CA HIS A 106 -19.55 -16.05 6.64
C HIS A 106 -18.47 -15.41 5.77
N LYS A 107 -18.20 -14.12 5.97
CA LYS A 107 -17.23 -13.31 5.18
C LYS A 107 -15.84 -13.94 4.96
N TRP A 108 -15.39 -14.77 5.90
CA TRP A 108 -14.10 -15.46 5.82
C TRP A 108 -14.14 -16.78 5.07
N ARG A 109 -15.30 -17.37 4.76
CA ARG A 109 -15.37 -18.65 4.06
C ARG A 109 -15.08 -18.45 2.57
N GLN A 110 -13.79 -18.54 2.21
CA GLN A 110 -13.30 -18.28 0.86
C GLN A 110 -12.62 -19.50 0.23
N PRO A 111 -12.49 -19.56 -1.11
CA PRO A 111 -11.82 -20.67 -1.78
C PRO A 111 -10.36 -20.82 -1.39
N LYS A 112 -9.84 -22.06 -1.40
CA LYS A 112 -8.42 -22.35 -1.11
C LYS A 112 -7.47 -21.56 -2.00
N SER A 113 -7.83 -21.33 -3.27
CA SER A 113 -7.02 -20.54 -4.20
C SER A 113 -6.95 -19.07 -3.81
N LEU A 114 -8.00 -18.48 -3.23
CA LEU A 114 -7.93 -17.10 -2.72
C LEU A 114 -6.99 -17.02 -1.52
N TYR A 115 -7.11 -17.97 -0.58
CA TYR A 115 -6.20 -18.04 0.56
C TYR A 115 -4.74 -18.23 0.15
N LEU A 116 -4.48 -19.09 -0.84
CA LEU A 116 -3.15 -19.27 -1.41
C LEU A 116 -2.60 -17.94 -1.96
N THR A 117 -3.41 -17.21 -2.74
CA THR A 117 -3.06 -15.89 -3.26
C THR A 117 -2.75 -14.90 -2.13
N VAL A 118 -3.58 -14.85 -1.09
CA VAL A 118 -3.35 -13.97 0.08
C VAL A 118 -2.07 -14.33 0.81
N ILE A 119 -1.82 -15.62 1.07
CA ILE A 119 -0.60 -16.10 1.73
C ILE A 119 0.63 -15.72 0.89
N LEU A 120 0.59 -15.87 -0.43
CA LEU A 120 1.72 -15.51 -1.29
C LEU A 120 1.96 -14.00 -1.36
N CYS A 121 0.90 -13.19 -1.40
CA CYS A 121 1.01 -11.74 -1.26
C CYS A 121 1.67 -11.36 0.08
N SER A 122 1.31 -12.08 1.14
CA SER A 122 1.85 -11.90 2.50
C SER A 122 3.33 -12.29 2.59
N ILE A 123 3.72 -13.39 1.96
CA ILE A 123 5.14 -13.77 1.82
C ILE A 123 5.90 -12.70 1.06
N GLY A 124 5.33 -12.12 -0.01
CA GLY A 124 5.94 -11.01 -0.74
C GLY A 124 6.28 -9.79 0.15
N ALA A 125 5.39 -9.45 1.08
CA ALA A 125 5.62 -8.43 2.10
C ALA A 125 6.69 -8.86 3.11
N ALA A 126 6.63 -10.10 3.59
CA ALA A 126 7.60 -10.64 4.54
C ALA A 126 9.02 -10.69 3.97
N VAL A 127 9.20 -11.01 2.69
CA VAL A 127 10.52 -10.92 2.02
C VAL A 127 11.08 -9.51 2.13
N GLN A 128 10.27 -8.46 1.92
CA GLN A 128 10.73 -7.07 2.05
C GLN A 128 11.22 -6.75 3.46
N GLY A 129 10.46 -7.14 4.50
CA GLY A 129 10.88 -6.92 5.89
C GLY A 129 12.12 -7.73 6.29
N TRP A 130 12.28 -8.93 5.73
CA TRP A 130 13.45 -9.76 5.98
C TRP A 130 14.71 -9.18 5.32
N ASP A 131 14.62 -8.74 4.07
CA ASP A 131 15.73 -8.08 3.35
C ASP A 131 16.27 -6.86 4.12
N GLN A 132 15.35 -6.08 4.71
CA GLN A 132 15.66 -4.91 5.53
C GLN A 132 16.53 -5.23 6.75
N THR A 133 16.23 -6.34 7.41
CA THR A 133 16.92 -6.75 8.65
C THR A 133 18.14 -7.62 8.39
N GLY A 134 18.22 -8.34 7.27
CA GLY A 134 19.44 -9.08 6.88
C GLY A 134 20.67 -8.16 6.79
N SER A 135 20.48 -6.92 6.32
CA SER A 135 21.52 -5.88 6.35
C SER A 135 21.95 -5.48 7.76
N ASN A 136 21.02 -5.44 8.70
CA ASN A 136 21.26 -4.96 10.05
C ASN A 136 22.29 -5.81 10.80
N GLY A 137 22.15 -7.15 10.73
CA GLY A 137 23.14 -8.06 11.29
C GLY A 137 24.46 -7.97 10.54
N ALA A 138 24.41 -7.92 9.21
CA ALA A 138 25.61 -7.91 8.37
C ALA A 138 26.48 -6.67 8.62
N ASN A 139 25.87 -5.51 8.92
CA ASN A 139 26.56 -4.25 9.22
C ASN A 139 27.61 -4.37 10.34
N LEU A 140 27.47 -5.33 11.25
CA LEU A 140 28.44 -5.53 12.33
C LEU A 140 29.78 -6.15 11.88
N SER A 141 29.81 -6.80 10.72
CA SER A 141 30.98 -7.63 10.33
C SER A 141 31.42 -7.43 8.88
N PHE A 142 30.50 -7.14 7.95
CA PHE A 142 30.86 -6.97 6.54
C PHE A 142 31.87 -5.82 6.27
N PRO A 143 31.84 -4.67 6.99
CA PRO A 143 32.79 -3.59 6.70
C PRO A 143 34.24 -3.99 7.00
N GLN A 144 34.45 -4.80 8.03
CA GLN A 144 35.76 -5.33 8.42
C GLN A 144 36.29 -6.31 7.36
N GLU A 145 35.43 -7.19 6.85
CA GLU A 145 35.79 -8.22 5.86
C GLU A 145 36.13 -7.65 4.48
N PHE A 146 35.55 -6.51 4.11
CA PHE A 146 35.88 -5.82 2.84
C PHE A 146 36.97 -4.75 2.98
N GLY A 147 37.60 -4.62 4.15
CA GLY A 147 38.66 -3.63 4.38
C GLY A 147 38.17 -2.19 4.34
N ILE A 148 36.91 -1.95 4.71
CA ILE A 148 36.27 -0.62 4.84
C ILE A 148 35.81 -0.41 6.29
N PRO A 149 36.71 -0.45 7.28
CA PRO A 149 36.32 -0.34 8.69
C PRO A 149 35.60 1.00 8.95
N ASP A 150 34.45 0.92 9.61
CA ASP A 150 33.58 2.03 9.99
C ASP A 150 33.60 2.29 11.51
N ASN A 151 34.51 1.62 12.23
CA ASN A 151 34.58 1.60 13.68
C ASN A 151 35.81 2.32 14.25
N ASP A 152 36.80 2.66 13.41
CA ASP A 152 38.06 3.26 13.85
C ASP A 152 38.20 4.69 13.30
N PRO A 153 37.95 5.73 14.13
CA PRO A 153 38.09 7.13 13.74
C PRO A 153 39.52 7.56 13.40
N THR A 154 40.53 6.71 13.70
CA THR A 154 41.93 7.02 13.41
C THR A 154 42.35 6.66 11.97
N ASP A 155 41.51 5.94 11.24
CA ASP A 155 41.74 5.62 9.82
C ASP A 155 41.60 6.91 8.97
N PRO A 156 42.62 7.25 8.14
CA PRO A 156 42.53 8.37 7.19
C PRO A 156 41.29 8.33 6.27
N ASN A 157 40.77 7.14 6.00
CA ASN A 157 39.61 6.92 5.14
C ASN A 157 38.30 6.72 5.92
N TYR A 158 38.27 6.93 7.24
CA TYR A 158 37.09 6.70 8.08
C TYR A 158 35.82 7.36 7.54
N GLU A 159 35.89 8.64 7.17
CA GLU A 159 34.73 9.36 6.64
C GLU A 159 34.26 8.79 5.29
N TYR A 160 35.20 8.37 4.44
CA TYR A 160 34.90 7.77 3.14
C TYR A 160 34.25 6.38 3.31
N ASN A 161 34.75 5.57 4.24
CA ASN A 161 34.21 4.25 4.57
C ASN A 161 32.76 4.34 5.07
N LEU A 162 32.44 5.32 5.92
CA LEU A 162 31.07 5.56 6.41
C LEU A 162 30.08 5.84 5.26
N TRP A 163 30.49 6.61 4.26
CA TRP A 163 29.67 6.86 3.07
C TRP A 163 29.50 5.61 2.21
N ILE A 164 30.53 4.76 2.08
CA ILE A 164 30.41 3.49 1.36
C ILE A 164 29.42 2.54 2.07
N VAL A 165 29.53 2.38 3.38
CA VAL A 165 28.61 1.53 4.16
C VAL A 165 27.17 2.03 4.02
N GLY A 166 26.98 3.36 4.13
CA GLY A 166 25.69 4.00 3.87
C GLY A 166 25.18 3.75 2.46
N LEU A 167 26.05 3.84 1.44
CA LEU A 167 25.71 3.65 0.03
C LEU A 167 25.30 2.20 -0.27
N VAL A 168 26.02 1.21 0.25
CA VAL A 168 25.69 -0.21 0.11
C VAL A 168 24.33 -0.51 0.73
N ASN A 169 24.04 0.04 1.91
CA ASN A 169 22.73 -0.13 2.55
C ASN A 169 21.61 0.62 1.84
N ALA A 170 21.89 1.80 1.28
CA ALA A 170 20.94 2.59 0.50
C ALA A 170 20.62 1.98 -0.88
N ALA A 171 21.51 1.16 -1.44
CA ALA A 171 21.41 0.65 -2.81
C ALA A 171 20.04 0.03 -3.19
N PRO A 172 19.42 -0.86 -2.40
CA PRO A 172 18.12 -1.42 -2.76
C PRO A 172 17.03 -0.34 -2.84
N TYR A 173 17.09 0.67 -1.99
CA TYR A 173 16.12 1.77 -1.97
C TYR A 173 16.31 2.72 -3.14
N ILE A 174 17.57 3.02 -3.50
CA ILE A 174 17.90 3.83 -4.68
C ILE A 174 17.32 3.14 -5.93
N ALA A 175 17.64 1.86 -6.15
CA ALA A 175 17.13 1.13 -7.30
C ALA A 175 15.60 0.98 -7.27
N SER A 176 14.99 0.79 -6.09
CA SER A 176 13.53 0.73 -5.97
C SER A 176 12.87 2.06 -6.35
N ALA A 177 13.40 3.17 -5.84
CA ALA A 177 12.82 4.51 -6.00
C ALA A 177 12.94 5.04 -7.43
N PHE A 178 14.06 4.77 -8.11
CA PHE A 178 14.33 5.28 -9.46
C PHE A 178 13.94 4.31 -10.57
N LEU A 179 13.96 3.00 -10.34
CA LEU A 179 13.66 1.99 -11.36
C LEU A 179 12.50 1.08 -10.95
N GLY A 180 12.62 0.38 -9.82
CA GLY A 180 11.71 -0.71 -9.43
C GLY A 180 10.23 -0.31 -9.39
N CYS A 181 9.89 0.81 -8.75
CA CYS A 181 8.51 1.29 -8.67
C CYS A 181 7.95 1.71 -10.03
N TRP A 182 8.75 2.35 -10.88
CA TRP A 182 8.36 2.85 -12.19
C TRP A 182 8.23 1.75 -13.24
N MET A 183 9.02 0.68 -13.12
CA MET A 183 8.94 -0.51 -13.98
C MET A 183 7.66 -1.33 -13.71
N SER A 184 7.02 -1.15 -12.55
CA SER A 184 5.85 -1.95 -12.17
C SER A 184 4.68 -1.79 -13.15
N ASP A 185 4.41 -0.59 -13.66
CA ASP A 185 3.32 -0.34 -14.61
C ASP A 185 3.54 -0.99 -15.99
N PRO A 186 4.67 -0.76 -16.71
CA PRO A 186 4.92 -1.43 -17.98
C PRO A 186 4.98 -2.95 -17.80
N LEU A 187 5.65 -3.46 -16.75
CA LEU A 187 5.67 -4.90 -16.47
C LEU A 187 4.26 -5.44 -16.28
N ASN A 188 3.44 -4.79 -15.45
CA ASN A 188 2.06 -5.19 -15.25
C ASN A 188 1.26 -5.15 -16.56
N ASN A 189 1.48 -4.16 -17.42
CA ASN A 189 0.80 -4.06 -18.70
C ASN A 189 1.23 -5.15 -19.70
N TYR A 190 2.49 -5.61 -19.70
CA TYR A 190 2.99 -6.60 -20.67
C TYR A 190 2.86 -8.05 -20.18
N ILE A 191 3.28 -8.35 -18.96
CA ILE A 191 3.42 -9.72 -18.43
C ILE A 191 2.35 -10.10 -17.40
N GLY A 192 1.43 -9.18 -17.07
CA GLY A 192 0.37 -9.41 -16.08
C GLY A 192 0.84 -9.25 -14.64
N ARG A 193 -0.08 -9.25 -13.68
CA ARG A 193 0.25 -9.03 -12.27
C ARG A 193 1.07 -10.20 -11.72
N ARG A 194 0.66 -11.43 -12.05
CA ARG A 194 1.38 -12.65 -11.68
C ARG A 194 2.78 -12.68 -12.28
N GLY A 195 2.91 -12.30 -13.55
CA GLY A 195 4.21 -12.23 -14.24
C GLY A 195 5.16 -11.23 -13.60
N THR A 196 4.67 -10.03 -13.25
CA THR A 196 5.47 -9.01 -12.57
C THR A 196 5.94 -9.46 -11.19
N ILE A 197 5.09 -10.14 -10.41
CA ILE A 197 5.48 -10.68 -9.10
C ILE A 197 6.57 -11.75 -9.29
N PHE A 198 6.44 -12.64 -10.28
CA PHE A 198 7.45 -13.65 -10.59
C PHE A 198 8.79 -13.02 -11.00
N PHE A 199 8.76 -12.04 -11.92
CA PHE A 199 9.95 -11.26 -12.31
C PHE A 199 10.61 -10.63 -11.07
N SER A 200 9.82 -9.96 -10.25
CA SER A 200 10.32 -9.30 -9.03
C SER A 200 10.92 -10.30 -8.04
N ALA A 201 10.29 -11.46 -7.87
CA ALA A 201 10.75 -12.51 -6.96
C ALA A 201 12.07 -13.16 -7.42
N ILE A 202 12.29 -13.30 -8.75
CA ILE A 202 13.58 -13.72 -9.32
C ILE A 202 14.69 -12.75 -8.92
N PHE A 203 14.45 -11.44 -9.09
CA PHE A 203 15.42 -10.43 -8.69
C PHE A 203 15.69 -10.49 -7.18
N CYS A 204 14.67 -10.66 -6.33
CA CYS A 204 14.87 -10.85 -4.88
C CYS A 204 15.64 -12.14 -4.55
N LEU A 205 15.42 -13.25 -5.27
CA LEU A 205 16.08 -14.53 -4.98
C LEU A 205 17.56 -14.52 -5.39
N PHE A 206 17.86 -14.21 -6.65
CA PHE A 206 19.22 -14.31 -7.17
C PHE A 206 20.13 -13.21 -6.67
N SER A 207 19.60 -12.01 -6.41
CA SER A 207 20.41 -10.93 -5.84
C SER A 207 20.88 -11.26 -4.43
N VAL A 208 20.01 -11.83 -3.59
CA VAL A 208 20.34 -12.22 -2.21
C VAL A 208 21.35 -13.35 -2.18
N ILE A 209 21.18 -14.37 -3.02
CA ILE A 209 22.17 -15.44 -3.20
C ILE A 209 23.49 -14.84 -3.69
N GLY A 210 23.45 -13.96 -4.69
CA GLY A 210 24.62 -13.25 -5.21
C GLY A 210 25.34 -12.46 -4.12
N SER A 211 24.61 -11.72 -3.28
CA SER A 211 25.16 -10.95 -2.15
C SER A 211 25.97 -11.83 -1.19
N ALA A 212 25.54 -13.07 -0.96
CA ALA A 212 26.27 -14.01 -0.09
C ALA A 212 27.62 -14.47 -0.68
N PHE A 213 27.84 -14.38 -2.00
CA PHE A 213 29.07 -14.81 -2.67
C PHE A 213 30.02 -13.66 -3.05
N THR A 214 29.69 -12.43 -2.68
CA THR A 214 30.48 -11.23 -3.04
C THR A 214 31.85 -11.22 -2.37
N ARG A 215 32.86 -10.70 -3.06
CA ARG A 215 34.25 -10.58 -2.58
C ARG A 215 34.67 -9.14 -2.37
N ASN A 216 34.01 -8.21 -3.04
CA ASN A 216 34.28 -6.78 -2.97
C ASN A 216 32.98 -6.02 -2.68
N TRP A 217 33.09 -4.84 -2.07
CA TRP A 217 31.93 -4.01 -1.75
C TRP A 217 31.16 -3.55 -3.00
N TRP A 218 31.83 -3.36 -4.15
CA TRP A 218 31.19 -3.00 -5.41
C TRP A 218 30.27 -4.11 -5.95
N GLU A 219 30.67 -5.37 -5.80
CA GLU A 219 29.84 -6.52 -6.17
C GLU A 219 28.61 -6.60 -5.28
N LEU A 220 28.78 -6.36 -3.97
CA LEU A 220 27.67 -6.28 -3.03
C LEU A 220 26.73 -5.14 -3.38
N PHE A 221 27.26 -3.97 -3.71
CA PHE A 221 26.48 -2.81 -4.16
C PHE A 221 25.63 -3.16 -5.40
N ILE A 222 26.21 -3.79 -6.42
CA ILE A 222 25.48 -4.20 -7.64
C ILE A 222 24.39 -5.23 -7.31
N CYS A 223 24.69 -6.26 -6.53
CA CYS A 223 23.68 -7.24 -6.12
C CYS A 223 22.52 -6.56 -5.37
N ARG A 224 22.83 -5.60 -4.50
CA ARG A 224 21.80 -4.84 -3.75
C ARG A 224 20.99 -3.88 -4.62
N LEU A 225 21.58 -3.29 -5.66
CA LEU A 225 20.81 -2.56 -6.68
C LEU A 225 19.82 -3.49 -7.40
N LEU A 226 20.24 -4.68 -7.79
CA LEU A 226 19.37 -5.67 -8.44
C LEU A 226 18.22 -6.11 -7.52
N LEU A 227 18.51 -6.30 -6.22
CA LEU A 227 17.48 -6.56 -5.20
C LEU A 227 16.43 -5.45 -5.18
N GLY A 228 16.85 -4.18 -5.27
CA GLY A 228 15.97 -3.02 -5.28
C GLY A 228 14.99 -2.99 -6.47
N ILE A 229 15.40 -3.45 -7.65
CA ILE A 229 14.48 -3.55 -8.80
C ILE A 229 13.31 -4.47 -8.46
N GLY A 230 13.60 -5.66 -7.91
CA GLY A 230 12.56 -6.60 -7.47
C GLY A 230 11.74 -6.06 -6.30
N MET A 231 12.39 -5.41 -5.32
CA MET A 231 11.72 -4.87 -4.14
C MET A 231 10.74 -3.74 -4.47
N GLY A 232 11.10 -2.82 -5.37
CA GLY A 232 10.21 -1.75 -5.81
C GLY A 232 9.04 -2.28 -6.66
N SER A 233 9.32 -3.16 -7.63
CA SER A 233 8.28 -3.70 -8.50
C SER A 233 7.23 -4.54 -7.74
N LYS A 234 7.66 -5.34 -6.75
CA LYS A 234 6.73 -6.10 -5.89
C LYS A 234 5.91 -5.18 -4.97
N ALA A 235 6.53 -4.16 -4.38
CA ALA A 235 5.86 -3.26 -3.43
C ALA A 235 4.69 -2.50 -4.06
N SER A 236 4.79 -2.13 -5.34
CA SER A 236 3.68 -1.50 -6.08
C SER A 236 2.65 -2.52 -6.57
N THR A 237 3.07 -3.71 -7.01
CA THR A 237 2.19 -4.66 -7.70
C THR A 237 1.37 -5.54 -6.75
N VAL A 238 1.97 -6.02 -5.66
CA VAL A 238 1.33 -7.01 -4.78
C VAL A 238 0.07 -6.45 -4.08
N PRO A 239 0.06 -5.21 -3.54
CA PRO A 239 -1.17 -4.65 -2.97
C PRO A 239 -2.30 -4.51 -3.98
N ILE A 240 -1.98 -4.11 -5.22
CA ILE A 240 -2.95 -4.01 -6.32
C ILE A 240 -3.48 -5.40 -6.67
N TYR A 241 -2.59 -6.38 -6.82
CA TYR A 241 -2.97 -7.77 -7.10
C TYR A 241 -3.85 -8.37 -6.00
N ALA A 242 -3.54 -8.11 -4.71
CA ALA A 242 -4.41 -8.51 -3.61
C ALA A 242 -5.78 -7.81 -3.71
N ALA A 243 -5.81 -6.50 -3.93
CA ALA A 243 -7.06 -5.74 -4.03
C ALA A 243 -7.96 -6.17 -5.20
N GLU A 244 -7.37 -6.54 -6.34
CA GLU A 244 -8.09 -6.99 -7.56
C GLU A 244 -8.69 -8.40 -7.40
N ASN A 245 -8.07 -9.30 -6.63
CA ASN A 245 -8.54 -10.68 -6.46
C ASN A 245 -9.54 -10.83 -5.30
N VAL A 246 -9.43 -9.98 -4.28
CA VAL A 246 -10.17 -10.09 -3.03
C VAL A 246 -11.58 -9.46 -3.13
N PRO A 247 -12.62 -10.14 -2.61
CA PRO A 247 -13.98 -9.59 -2.51
C PRO A 247 -14.02 -8.27 -1.74
N ALA A 248 -14.93 -7.37 -2.12
CA ALA A 248 -15.00 -6.01 -1.55
C ALA A 248 -15.14 -6.00 0.00
N LEU A 249 -15.92 -6.93 0.56
CA LEU A 249 -16.18 -7.05 2.01
C LEU A 249 -14.92 -7.25 2.88
N ILE A 250 -13.93 -7.99 2.38
CA ILE A 250 -12.70 -8.33 3.13
C ILE A 250 -11.44 -7.66 2.56
N ARG A 251 -11.61 -6.83 1.51
CA ARG A 251 -10.51 -6.16 0.80
C ARG A 251 -9.68 -5.27 1.71
N GLY A 252 -10.34 -4.45 2.54
CA GLY A 252 -9.65 -3.53 3.46
C GLY A 252 -8.68 -4.27 4.37
N GLY A 253 -9.17 -5.23 5.17
CA GLY A 253 -8.33 -5.99 6.09
C GLY A 253 -7.18 -6.77 5.43
N LEU A 254 -7.36 -7.24 4.19
CA LEU A 254 -6.30 -7.93 3.46
C LEU A 254 -5.26 -6.98 2.86
N VAL A 255 -5.65 -5.80 2.40
CA VAL A 255 -4.69 -4.76 2.02
C VAL A 255 -3.89 -4.28 3.24
N MET A 256 -4.55 -4.13 4.40
CA MET A 256 -3.88 -3.81 5.67
C MET A 256 -2.86 -4.87 6.10
N SER A 257 -3.10 -6.14 5.75
CA SER A 257 -2.22 -7.24 6.15
C SER A 257 -0.80 -7.09 5.59
N TRP A 258 -0.60 -6.34 4.50
CA TRP A 258 0.72 -6.07 3.92
C TRP A 258 1.72 -5.61 4.98
N GLN A 259 1.38 -4.58 5.75
CA GLN A 259 2.30 -4.04 6.76
C GLN A 259 2.55 -5.02 7.91
N MET A 260 1.52 -5.74 8.35
CA MET A 260 1.64 -6.75 9.40
C MET A 260 2.64 -7.84 8.99
N TRP A 261 2.58 -8.28 7.74
CA TRP A 261 3.50 -9.28 7.19
C TRP A 261 4.90 -8.72 6.91
N THR A 262 5.03 -7.43 6.56
CA THR A 262 6.33 -6.75 6.53
C THR A 262 6.96 -6.75 7.93
N ALA A 263 6.21 -6.41 8.99
CA ALA A 263 6.69 -6.47 10.36
C ALA A 263 7.05 -7.89 10.81
N PHE A 264 6.28 -8.90 10.37
CA PHE A 264 6.63 -10.30 10.58
C PHE A 264 7.95 -10.68 9.88
N GLY A 265 8.17 -10.19 8.66
CA GLY A 265 9.42 -10.35 7.92
C GLY A 265 10.62 -9.75 8.65
N ILE A 266 10.46 -8.54 9.20
CA ILE A 266 11.46 -7.87 10.05
C ILE A 266 11.81 -8.75 11.26
N PHE A 267 10.78 -9.27 11.96
CA PHE A 267 10.98 -10.17 13.10
C PHE A 267 11.75 -11.44 12.70
N LEU A 268 11.33 -12.13 11.64
CA LEU A 268 12.00 -13.35 11.17
C LEU A 268 13.44 -13.09 10.70
N GLY A 269 13.73 -11.94 10.10
CA GLY A 269 15.09 -11.60 9.72
C GLY A 269 15.99 -11.33 10.93
N PHE A 270 15.49 -10.73 12.02
CA PHE A 270 16.23 -10.70 13.28
C PHE A 270 16.45 -12.09 13.88
N CYS A 271 15.46 -13.00 13.80
CA CYS A 271 15.64 -14.39 14.19
C CYS A 271 16.76 -15.07 13.38
N ALA A 272 16.78 -14.84 12.06
CA ALA A 272 17.80 -15.39 11.18
C ALA A 272 19.19 -14.85 11.52
N ASN A 273 19.30 -13.55 11.79
CA ASN A 273 20.57 -12.92 12.19
C ASN A 273 21.13 -13.51 13.48
N LEU A 274 20.26 -13.77 14.46
CA LEU A 274 20.64 -14.39 15.73
C LEU A 274 21.04 -15.86 15.56
N ALA A 275 20.31 -16.61 14.72
CA ALA A 275 20.58 -18.02 14.47
C ALA A 275 21.96 -18.26 13.83
N VAL A 276 22.42 -17.35 12.97
CA VAL A 276 23.71 -17.48 12.26
C VAL A 276 24.85 -16.66 12.88
N TYR A 277 24.62 -16.03 14.03
CA TYR A 277 25.59 -15.13 14.67
C TYR A 277 26.95 -15.81 14.98
N ASN A 278 26.93 -17.06 15.45
CA ASN A 278 28.15 -17.75 15.92
C ASN A 278 28.87 -18.59 14.84
N VAL A 279 28.62 -18.33 13.56
CA VAL A 279 29.15 -19.13 12.43
C VAL A 279 30.51 -18.60 11.93
N GLY A 280 31.13 -17.66 12.66
CA GLY A 280 32.44 -17.09 12.33
C GLY A 280 32.39 -16.09 11.17
N PRO A 281 33.47 -15.93 10.36
CA PRO A 281 33.59 -14.91 9.31
C PRO A 281 32.52 -14.96 8.21
N ILE A 282 31.79 -16.08 8.12
CA ILE A 282 30.75 -16.33 7.13
C ILE A 282 29.38 -15.77 7.60
N ALA A 283 29.26 -15.32 8.87
CA ALA A 283 28.01 -14.86 9.45
C ALA A 283 27.31 -13.78 8.60
N TRP A 284 28.02 -12.75 8.15
CA TRP A 284 27.43 -11.67 7.34
C TRP A 284 26.89 -12.17 5.98
N ARG A 285 27.54 -13.17 5.38
CA ARG A 285 27.10 -13.80 4.12
C ARG A 285 25.78 -14.53 4.33
N LEU A 286 25.64 -15.24 5.46
CA LEU A 286 24.42 -15.97 5.81
C LEU A 286 23.30 -15.03 6.24
N GLN A 287 23.61 -13.92 6.93
CA GLN A 287 22.64 -12.91 7.32
C GLN A 287 21.99 -12.25 6.11
N LEU A 288 22.80 -11.77 5.16
CA LEU A 288 22.31 -11.24 3.89
C LEU A 288 21.59 -12.33 3.08
N GLY A 289 22.18 -13.51 2.97
CA GLY A 289 21.63 -14.64 2.21
C GLY A 289 20.30 -15.15 2.74
N SER A 290 20.02 -15.07 4.05
CA SER A 290 18.86 -15.69 4.70
C SER A 290 17.51 -15.29 4.08
N ALA A 291 17.41 -14.12 3.46
CA ALA A 291 16.19 -13.67 2.79
C ALA A 291 15.81 -14.50 1.54
N PHE A 292 16.66 -15.41 1.06
CA PHE A 292 16.28 -16.39 0.03
C PHE A 292 15.18 -17.35 0.55
N ILE A 293 15.13 -17.62 1.86
CA ILE A 293 14.20 -18.58 2.49
C ILE A 293 12.74 -18.24 2.18
N PRO A 294 12.24 -17.01 2.44
CA PRO A 294 10.89 -16.62 2.05
C PRO A 294 10.75 -16.34 0.54
N ALA A 295 11.84 -16.04 -0.19
CA ALA A 295 11.79 -15.78 -1.62
C ALA A 295 11.51 -17.05 -2.46
N VAL A 296 12.04 -18.21 -2.08
CA VAL A 296 11.83 -19.47 -2.82
C VAL A 296 10.34 -19.88 -2.86
N PRO A 297 9.60 -19.93 -1.72
CA PRO A 297 8.16 -20.18 -1.73
C PRO A 297 7.38 -19.17 -2.57
N LEU A 298 7.82 -17.91 -2.64
CA LEU A 298 7.18 -16.89 -3.47
C LEU A 298 7.36 -17.20 -4.96
N VAL A 299 8.57 -17.51 -5.41
CA VAL A 299 8.89 -17.85 -6.81
C VAL A 299 8.15 -19.12 -7.26
N VAL A 300 8.09 -20.14 -6.41
CA VAL A 300 7.40 -21.40 -6.73
C VAL A 300 5.88 -21.23 -6.62
N GLY A 301 5.41 -20.59 -5.56
CA GLY A 301 4.00 -20.46 -5.22
C GLY A 301 3.20 -19.61 -6.20
N ILE A 302 3.81 -18.55 -6.75
CA ILE A 302 3.13 -17.63 -7.68
C ILE A 302 2.62 -18.34 -8.95
N TYR A 303 3.21 -19.48 -9.32
CA TYR A 303 2.75 -20.26 -10.48
C TYR A 303 1.37 -20.90 -10.26
N PHE A 304 1.01 -21.19 -9.01
CA PHE A 304 -0.27 -21.80 -8.65
C PHE A 304 -1.39 -20.77 -8.50
N CYS A 305 -1.05 -19.49 -8.39
CA CYS A 305 -2.02 -18.41 -8.30
C CYS A 305 -2.70 -18.11 -9.65
N PRO A 306 -4.00 -17.79 -9.65
CA PRO A 306 -4.69 -17.29 -10.84
C PRO A 306 -4.25 -15.85 -11.17
N GLU A 307 -4.27 -15.47 -12.45
CA GLU A 307 -4.00 -14.09 -12.85
C GLU A 307 -5.16 -13.17 -12.48
N SER A 308 -4.89 -11.87 -12.27
CA SER A 308 -5.91 -10.87 -11.94
C SER A 308 -7.04 -10.87 -12.99
N PRO A 309 -8.32 -11.08 -12.58
CA PRO A 309 -9.45 -10.99 -13.49
C PRO A 309 -9.58 -9.62 -14.16
N ARG A 310 -9.32 -8.55 -13.40
CA ARG A 310 -9.38 -7.17 -13.89
C ARG A 310 -8.35 -6.92 -14.98
N TRP A 311 -7.12 -7.41 -14.81
CA TRP A 311 -6.09 -7.32 -15.85
C TRP A 311 -6.48 -8.08 -17.12
N LEU A 312 -7.03 -9.29 -16.98
CA LEU A 312 -7.49 -10.10 -18.12
C LEU A 312 -8.59 -9.38 -18.91
N MET A 313 -9.53 -8.72 -18.22
CA MET A 313 -10.59 -7.91 -18.85
C MET A 313 -10.03 -6.67 -19.55
N LYS A 314 -9.08 -5.95 -18.94
CA LYS A 314 -8.38 -4.81 -19.56
C LYS A 314 -7.66 -5.19 -20.87
N LYS A 315 -7.26 -6.46 -21.02
CA LYS A 315 -6.66 -7.02 -22.24
C LYS A 315 -7.68 -7.65 -23.21
N GLY A 316 -8.97 -7.52 -22.97
CA GLY A 316 -10.04 -8.10 -23.78
C GLY A 316 -10.21 -9.62 -23.63
N ARG A 317 -9.54 -10.27 -22.66
CA ARG A 317 -9.53 -11.73 -22.46
C ARG A 317 -10.59 -12.19 -21.46
N TYR A 318 -11.87 -11.93 -21.75
CA TYR A 318 -12.99 -12.16 -20.82
C TYR A 318 -13.19 -13.63 -20.42
N GLN A 319 -13.05 -14.58 -21.35
CA GLN A 319 -13.20 -16.01 -21.03
C GLN A 319 -12.15 -16.51 -20.02
N LYS A 320 -10.91 -15.99 -20.11
CA LYS A 320 -9.86 -16.28 -19.12
C LYS A 320 -10.15 -15.58 -17.78
N ALA A 321 -10.69 -14.36 -17.82
CA ALA A 321 -11.09 -13.62 -16.63
C ALA A 321 -12.17 -14.39 -15.83
N TYR A 322 -13.17 -14.95 -16.52
CA TYR A 322 -14.19 -15.78 -15.89
C TYR A 322 -13.60 -17.04 -15.24
N ARG A 323 -12.71 -17.76 -15.94
CA ARG A 323 -12.00 -18.93 -15.36
C ARG A 323 -11.16 -18.57 -14.13
N SER A 324 -10.58 -17.36 -14.11
CA SER A 324 -9.87 -16.85 -12.93
C SER A 324 -10.85 -16.60 -11.77
N LEU A 325 -11.97 -15.92 -12.03
CA LEU A 325 -13.01 -15.66 -11.03
C LEU A 325 -13.63 -16.94 -10.45
N LEU A 326 -13.81 -17.99 -11.26
CA LEU A 326 -14.26 -19.30 -10.79
C LEU A 326 -13.33 -19.94 -9.74
N ARG A 327 -12.02 -19.61 -9.76
CA ARG A 327 -11.08 -20.06 -8.71
C ARG A 327 -11.10 -19.16 -7.48
N LEU A 328 -11.47 -17.89 -7.65
CA LEU A 328 -11.45 -16.86 -6.62
C LEU A 328 -12.79 -16.67 -5.90
N ARG A 329 -13.87 -17.29 -6.40
CA ARG A 329 -15.23 -17.24 -5.83
C ARG A 329 -15.74 -18.63 -5.50
N ASN A 330 -16.68 -18.70 -4.55
CA ASN A 330 -17.24 -19.97 -4.10
C ASN A 330 -18.24 -20.53 -5.12
N THR A 331 -18.98 -19.67 -5.83
CA THR A 331 -19.98 -20.09 -6.80
C THR A 331 -19.80 -19.47 -8.19
N PRO A 332 -20.22 -20.16 -9.26
CA PRO A 332 -20.21 -19.62 -10.62
C PRO A 332 -21.06 -18.34 -10.79
N LEU A 333 -22.15 -18.23 -10.04
CA LEU A 333 -23.00 -17.02 -10.02
C LEU A 333 -22.24 -15.81 -9.49
N GLN A 334 -21.51 -15.96 -8.37
CA GLN A 334 -20.67 -14.88 -7.82
C GLN A 334 -19.57 -14.47 -8.81
N ALA A 335 -18.98 -15.44 -9.52
CA ALA A 335 -18.00 -15.15 -10.56
C ALA A 335 -18.62 -14.39 -11.75
N ALA A 336 -19.83 -14.74 -12.19
CA ALA A 336 -20.53 -14.06 -13.28
C ALA A 336 -20.95 -12.63 -12.88
N ARG A 337 -21.51 -12.47 -11.67
CA ARG A 337 -21.82 -11.16 -11.07
C ARG A 337 -20.61 -10.23 -11.08
N ASP A 338 -19.49 -10.70 -10.52
CA ASP A 338 -18.28 -9.90 -10.42
C ASP A 338 -17.66 -9.62 -11.79
N LEU A 339 -17.76 -10.54 -12.76
CA LEU A 339 -17.27 -10.32 -14.12
C LEU A 339 -17.99 -9.14 -14.79
N TYR A 340 -19.33 -9.15 -14.78
CA TYR A 340 -20.12 -8.10 -15.40
C TYR A 340 -19.98 -6.76 -14.66
N TYR A 341 -19.98 -6.79 -13.32
CA TYR A 341 -19.79 -5.59 -12.52
C TYR A 341 -18.43 -4.92 -12.77
N VAL A 342 -17.34 -5.70 -12.84
CA VAL A 342 -16.01 -5.17 -13.16
C VAL A 342 -15.94 -4.67 -14.60
N HIS A 343 -16.63 -5.32 -15.55
CA HIS A 343 -16.73 -4.79 -16.92
C HIS A 343 -17.39 -3.41 -16.94
N ALA A 344 -18.54 -3.24 -16.28
CA ALA A 344 -19.23 -1.95 -16.20
C ALA A 344 -18.32 -0.86 -15.59
N GLN A 345 -17.55 -1.20 -14.55
CA GLN A 345 -16.55 -0.29 -13.96
C GLN A 345 -15.44 0.07 -14.96
N LEU A 346 -14.88 -0.91 -15.67
CA LEU A 346 -13.82 -0.68 -16.65
C LEU A 346 -14.28 0.17 -17.83
N THR A 347 -15.52 0.00 -18.30
CA THR A 347 -16.10 0.80 -19.40
C THR A 347 -16.22 2.26 -19.00
N ILE A 348 -16.72 2.55 -17.79
CA ILE A 348 -16.77 3.91 -17.25
C ILE A 348 -15.35 4.48 -17.08
N GLU A 349 -14.41 3.69 -16.55
CA GLU A 349 -13.02 4.12 -16.43
C GLU A 349 -12.41 4.47 -17.80
N HIS A 350 -12.65 3.66 -18.84
CA HIS A 350 -12.18 3.94 -20.19
C HIS A 350 -12.82 5.22 -20.76
N ALA A 351 -14.12 5.42 -20.56
CA ALA A 351 -14.83 6.62 -21.02
C ALA A 351 -14.33 7.91 -20.34
N VAL A 352 -14.08 7.86 -19.02
CA VAL A 352 -13.60 9.01 -18.25
C VAL A 352 -12.15 9.37 -18.56
N ILE A 353 -11.32 8.37 -18.84
CA ILE A 353 -9.88 8.56 -18.96
C ILE A 353 -9.45 8.79 -20.43
N GLY A 354 -10.20 8.26 -21.39
CA GLY A 354 -9.81 8.21 -22.79
C GLY A 354 -8.50 7.45 -23.02
N GLU A 355 -7.90 7.60 -24.20
CA GLU A 355 -6.55 7.10 -24.53
C GLU A 355 -5.44 7.95 -23.87
N SER A 356 -5.44 8.04 -22.54
CA SER A 356 -4.40 8.78 -21.83
C SER A 356 -3.10 7.96 -21.77
N ASN A 357 -2.00 8.53 -22.23
CA ASN A 357 -0.66 7.96 -22.02
C ASN A 357 -0.21 8.08 -20.55
N TYR A 358 0.59 7.11 -20.09
CA TYR A 358 1.15 7.06 -18.72
C TYR A 358 1.84 8.38 -18.31
N ALA A 359 2.65 8.96 -19.20
CA ALA A 359 3.32 10.24 -18.95
C ALA A 359 2.34 11.39 -18.72
N LYS A 360 1.20 11.38 -19.42
CA LYS A 360 0.14 12.39 -19.24
C LYS A 360 -0.48 12.27 -17.84
N ARG A 361 -0.83 11.04 -17.41
CA ARG A 361 -1.34 10.77 -16.05
C ARG A 361 -0.37 11.17 -14.95
N PHE A 362 0.93 11.00 -15.20
CA PHE A 362 1.96 11.44 -14.26
C PHE A 362 1.99 12.97 -14.11
N VAL A 363 1.93 13.71 -15.22
CA VAL A 363 1.83 15.18 -15.19
C VAL A 363 0.52 15.63 -14.52
N GLU A 364 -0.58 14.92 -14.77
CA GLU A 364 -1.89 15.15 -14.15
C GLU A 364 -1.89 15.02 -12.63
N LEU A 365 -0.95 14.25 -12.04
CA LEU A 365 -0.75 14.21 -10.58
C LEU A 365 -0.41 15.57 -9.98
N PHE A 366 0.19 16.48 -10.77
CA PHE A 366 0.64 17.80 -10.31
C PHE A 366 -0.15 18.95 -10.94
N THR A 367 -0.82 18.74 -12.07
CA THR A 367 -1.59 19.79 -12.74
C THR A 367 -3.05 19.84 -12.28
N ILE A 368 -3.70 18.68 -12.09
CA ILE A 368 -5.12 18.64 -11.71
C ILE A 368 -5.26 19.03 -10.23
N PRO A 369 -6.02 20.09 -9.87
CA PRO A 369 -6.04 20.60 -8.50
C PRO A 369 -6.44 19.58 -7.43
N ARG A 370 -7.44 18.73 -7.70
CA ARG A 370 -7.84 17.64 -6.79
C ARG A 370 -6.72 16.62 -6.62
N VAL A 371 -6.14 16.17 -7.74
CA VAL A 371 -5.14 15.09 -7.73
C VAL A 371 -3.87 15.60 -7.09
N ARG A 372 -3.45 16.83 -7.38
CA ARG A 372 -2.33 17.52 -6.70
C ARG A 372 -2.48 17.56 -5.19
N ARG A 373 -3.70 17.76 -4.67
CA ARG A 373 -3.96 17.77 -3.22
C ARG A 373 -3.87 16.38 -2.62
N ALA A 374 -4.38 15.36 -3.32
CA ALA A 374 -4.18 13.95 -2.94
C ALA A 374 -2.69 13.56 -2.99
N THR A 375 -1.97 13.98 -4.03
CA THR A 375 -0.51 13.79 -4.19
C THR A 375 0.25 14.44 -3.04
N LEU A 376 -0.09 15.66 -2.65
CA LEU A 376 0.53 16.36 -1.51
C LEU A 376 0.27 15.64 -0.19
N ALA A 377 -0.97 15.22 0.08
CA ALA A 377 -1.30 14.50 1.30
C ALA A 377 -0.60 13.13 1.35
N SER A 378 -0.63 12.38 0.24
CA SER A 378 0.10 11.12 0.10
C SER A 378 1.60 11.28 0.26
N PHE A 379 2.20 12.32 -0.36
CA PHE A 379 3.61 12.65 -0.21
C PHE A 379 3.96 12.93 1.25
N THR A 380 3.13 13.72 1.93
CA THR A 380 3.31 14.12 3.33
C THR A 380 3.34 12.92 4.25
N VAL A 381 2.42 11.97 4.08
CA VAL A 381 2.37 10.78 4.93
C VAL A 381 3.54 9.83 4.59
N MET A 382 3.91 9.68 3.33
CA MET A 382 5.05 8.83 2.92
C MET A 382 6.41 9.37 3.38
N ILE A 383 6.63 10.68 3.32
CA ILE A 383 7.86 11.29 3.86
C ILE A 383 7.88 11.24 5.38
N ALA A 384 6.72 11.41 6.04
CA ALA A 384 6.59 11.33 7.49
C ALA A 384 7.02 9.94 8.02
N GLN A 385 6.72 8.87 7.28
CA GLN A 385 7.17 7.51 7.59
C GLN A 385 8.69 7.39 7.63
N GLN A 386 9.39 8.13 6.76
CA GLN A 386 10.84 8.14 6.71
C GLN A 386 11.41 9.07 7.80
N MET A 387 10.84 10.26 7.93
CA MET A 387 11.21 11.26 8.95
C MET A 387 11.08 10.75 10.38
N CYS A 388 10.27 9.73 10.65
CA CYS A 388 10.15 9.19 12.00
C CYS A 388 11.39 8.43 12.48
N GLY A 389 12.27 8.00 11.57
CA GLY A 389 13.52 7.30 11.89
C GLY A 389 13.39 5.78 12.07
N ILE A 390 12.24 5.18 11.74
CA ILE A 390 12.03 3.73 11.90
C ILE A 390 13.07 2.89 11.12
N ASN A 391 13.40 3.30 9.91
CA ASN A 391 14.31 2.59 9.03
C ASN A 391 15.75 2.56 9.59
N ILE A 392 16.12 3.58 10.36
CA ILE A 392 17.41 3.57 11.05
C ILE A 392 17.45 2.51 12.12
N ILE A 393 16.39 2.38 12.92
CA ILE A 393 16.33 1.33 13.94
C ILE A 393 16.22 -0.04 13.26
N ALA A 394 15.46 -0.17 12.17
CA ALA A 394 15.38 -1.41 11.42
C ALA A 394 16.73 -1.84 10.80
N PHE A 395 17.52 -0.92 10.23
CA PHE A 395 18.76 -1.25 9.50
C PHE A 395 20.03 -1.14 10.33
N TYR A 396 20.02 -0.36 11.40
CA TYR A 396 21.21 -0.05 12.20
C TYR A 396 21.01 -0.26 13.70
N SER A 397 19.88 -0.80 14.18
CA SER A 397 19.70 -1.09 15.62
C SER A 397 20.84 -1.90 16.23
N SER A 398 21.36 -2.93 15.55
CA SER A 398 22.48 -3.70 16.08
C SER A 398 23.72 -2.81 16.26
N SER A 399 24.02 -1.95 15.29
CA SER A 399 25.11 -0.97 15.39
C SER A 399 24.87 0.06 16.49
N VAL A 400 23.63 0.54 16.65
CA VAL A 400 23.25 1.48 17.71
C VAL A 400 23.41 0.86 19.10
N PHE A 401 22.95 -0.38 19.30
CA PHE A 401 23.10 -1.07 20.57
C PHE A 401 24.57 -1.44 20.84
N ALA A 402 25.34 -1.80 19.80
CA ALA A 402 26.78 -2.01 19.93
C ALA A 402 27.50 -0.73 20.38
N GLN A 403 27.14 0.42 19.81
CA GLN A 403 27.66 1.73 20.25
C GLN A 403 27.22 2.12 21.67
N ALA A 404 26.08 1.60 22.15
CA ALA A 404 25.66 1.76 23.54
C ALA A 404 26.42 0.85 24.53
N GLY A 405 27.47 0.15 24.07
CA GLY A 405 28.29 -0.76 24.89
C GLY A 405 27.78 -2.20 24.94
N ALA A 406 26.79 -2.59 24.11
CA ALA A 406 26.32 -3.96 24.05
C ALA A 406 27.32 -4.86 23.32
N SER A 407 27.51 -6.10 23.82
CA SER A 407 28.17 -7.14 23.02
C SER A 407 27.37 -7.44 21.75
N ASN A 408 28.00 -7.94 20.68
CA ASN A 408 27.29 -8.24 19.44
C ASN A 408 26.09 -9.19 19.65
N LEU A 409 26.20 -10.17 20.57
CA LEU A 409 25.08 -11.05 20.92
C LEU A 409 23.94 -10.27 21.60
N THR A 410 24.28 -9.42 22.57
CA THR A 410 23.29 -8.59 23.27
C THR A 410 22.63 -7.58 22.34
N ALA A 411 23.37 -6.99 21.40
CA ALA A 411 22.85 -6.09 20.38
C ALA A 411 21.85 -6.79 19.47
N LEU A 412 22.19 -8.00 18.97
CA LEU A 412 21.27 -8.81 18.17
C LEU A 412 20.02 -9.26 18.94
N LEU A 413 20.15 -9.59 20.23
CA LEU A 413 19.02 -9.91 21.10
C LEU A 413 18.11 -8.69 21.33
N ALA A 414 18.68 -7.50 21.51
CA ALA A 414 17.92 -6.26 21.63
C ALA A 414 17.18 -5.93 20.32
N SER A 415 17.85 -6.09 19.18
CA SER A 415 17.23 -5.94 17.85
C SER A 415 16.11 -6.96 17.60
N PHE A 416 16.28 -8.21 18.05
CA PHE A 416 15.20 -9.21 18.05
C PHE A 416 14.01 -8.76 18.90
N GLY A 417 14.25 -8.23 20.10
CA GLY A 417 13.20 -7.68 20.96
C GLY A 417 12.43 -6.54 20.28
N PHE A 418 13.15 -5.63 19.61
CA PHE A 418 12.56 -4.56 18.81
C PHE A 418 11.66 -5.12 17.69
N GLY A 419 12.14 -6.10 16.93
CA GLY A 419 11.36 -6.75 15.87
C GLY A 419 10.10 -7.44 16.40
N LEU A 420 10.20 -8.11 17.56
CA LEU A 420 9.07 -8.76 18.20
C LEU A 420 8.01 -7.73 18.64
N VAL A 421 8.42 -6.65 19.29
CA VAL A 421 7.51 -5.57 19.70
C VAL A 421 6.85 -4.95 18.47
N ASN A 422 7.62 -4.68 17.42
CA ASN A 422 7.09 -4.14 16.16
C ASN A 422 6.02 -5.06 15.54
N PHE A 423 6.22 -6.39 15.58
CA PHE A 423 5.24 -7.35 15.07
C PHE A 423 4.00 -7.48 15.97
N VAL A 424 4.17 -7.62 17.28
CA VAL A 424 3.06 -7.79 18.23
C VAL A 424 2.16 -6.56 18.25
N PHE A 425 2.73 -5.36 18.20
CA PHE A 425 1.96 -4.11 18.17
C PHE A 425 1.40 -3.76 16.77
N ALA A 426 1.65 -4.59 15.75
CA ALA A 426 0.99 -4.45 14.44
C ALA A 426 -0.46 -4.99 14.47
N PHE A 427 -0.77 -5.94 15.35
CA PHE A 427 -2.13 -6.53 15.45
C PHE A 427 -3.21 -5.50 15.81
N PRO A 428 -3.02 -4.64 16.84
CA PRO A 428 -3.98 -3.58 17.15
C PRO A 428 -4.32 -2.68 15.95
N ALA A 429 -3.37 -2.46 15.04
CA ALA A 429 -3.55 -1.60 13.87
C ALA A 429 -4.75 -1.99 12.99
N VAL A 430 -5.00 -3.30 12.87
CA VAL A 430 -6.09 -3.85 12.06
C VAL A 430 -7.45 -3.38 12.58
N TRP A 431 -7.60 -3.21 13.90
CA TRP A 431 -8.85 -2.76 14.51
C TRP A 431 -8.90 -1.24 14.69
N THR A 432 -7.76 -0.61 15.01
CA THR A 432 -7.72 0.82 15.31
C THR A 432 -7.86 1.69 14.06
N ILE A 433 -7.39 1.24 12.89
CA ILE A 433 -7.39 2.06 11.67
C ILE A 433 -8.80 2.45 11.19
N ASP A 434 -9.74 1.52 11.27
CA ASP A 434 -11.13 1.76 10.88
C ASP A 434 -11.95 2.38 12.02
N THR A 435 -11.53 2.23 13.27
CA THR A 435 -12.25 2.77 14.44
C THR A 435 -11.89 4.22 14.76
N PHE A 436 -10.60 4.59 14.76
CA PHE A 436 -10.15 5.94 15.11
C PHE A 436 -9.98 6.86 13.90
N GLY A 437 -9.68 6.29 12.73
CA GLY A 437 -9.39 7.05 11.52
C GLY A 437 -7.89 7.23 11.28
N ARG A 438 -7.54 7.50 10.02
CA ARG A 438 -6.14 7.46 9.55
C ARG A 438 -5.38 8.67 10.09
N ARG A 439 -5.93 9.88 9.93
CA ARG A 439 -5.29 11.13 10.37
C ARG A 439 -5.17 11.17 11.90
N ALA A 440 -6.21 10.75 12.61
CA ALA A 440 -6.21 10.73 14.07
C ALA A 440 -5.11 9.81 14.64
N LEU A 441 -4.90 8.63 14.05
CA LEU A 441 -3.83 7.72 14.44
C LEU A 441 -2.45 8.34 14.22
N LEU A 442 -2.22 9.02 13.10
CA LEU A 442 -0.94 9.68 12.85
C LEU A 442 -0.67 10.81 13.86
N LEU A 443 -1.66 11.67 14.10
CA LEU A 443 -1.54 12.76 15.06
C LEU A 443 -1.29 12.29 16.50
N PHE A 444 -1.79 11.10 16.86
CA PHE A 444 -1.44 10.47 18.13
C PHE A 444 -0.03 9.89 18.11
N THR A 445 0.38 9.25 17.01
CA THR A 445 1.62 8.47 16.94
C THR A 445 2.88 9.33 16.92
N PHE A 446 2.93 10.42 16.14
CA PHE A 446 4.14 11.24 15.99
C PHE A 446 4.64 11.90 17.28
N PRO A 447 3.80 12.53 18.12
CA PRO A 447 4.25 13.06 19.40
C PRO A 447 4.79 11.97 20.33
N GLN A 448 4.17 10.78 20.32
CA GLN A 448 4.61 9.67 21.16
C GLN A 448 5.98 9.13 20.72
N MET A 449 6.20 9.03 19.41
CA MET A 449 7.50 8.68 18.84
C MET A 449 8.57 9.72 19.16
N ALA A 450 8.25 11.02 19.07
CA ALA A 450 9.21 12.11 19.29
C ALA A 450 9.83 12.07 20.69
N TRP A 451 9.01 11.95 21.74
CA TRP A 451 9.56 11.91 23.10
C TRP A 451 10.27 10.60 23.40
N CYS A 452 9.84 9.47 22.83
CA CYS A 452 10.54 8.20 22.98
C CYS A 452 11.96 8.26 22.41
N LEU A 453 12.14 8.84 21.21
CA LEU A 453 13.48 9.02 20.62
C LEU A 453 14.31 10.03 21.42
N LEU A 454 13.70 11.11 21.90
CA LEU A 454 14.41 12.09 22.74
C LEU A 454 14.88 11.46 24.05
N ALA A 455 14.04 10.66 24.70
CA ALA A 455 14.37 9.93 25.91
C ALA A 455 15.47 8.88 25.65
N ALA A 456 15.38 8.13 24.55
CA ALA A 456 16.43 7.20 24.12
C ALA A 456 17.77 7.93 23.91
N GLY A 457 17.75 9.08 23.23
CA GLY A 457 18.92 9.93 23.02
C GLY A 457 19.55 10.40 24.34
N PHE A 458 18.75 10.88 25.30
CA PHE A 458 19.28 11.29 26.61
C PHE A 458 19.81 10.12 27.44
N CYS A 459 19.34 8.89 27.22
CA CYS A 459 19.90 7.72 27.89
C CYS A 459 21.38 7.47 27.51
N PHE A 460 21.83 7.91 26.34
CA PHE A 460 23.26 7.86 25.95
C PHE A 460 24.15 8.80 26.75
N LEU A 461 23.57 9.73 27.54
CA LEU A 461 24.34 10.57 28.48
C LEU A 461 24.62 9.86 29.81
N ILE A 462 23.97 8.72 30.06
CA ILE A 462 24.22 7.89 31.24
C ILE A 462 25.57 7.19 31.05
N PRO A 463 26.45 7.15 32.07
CA PRO A 463 27.73 6.44 31.96
C PRO A 463 27.54 4.98 31.53
N GLU A 464 28.36 4.52 30.57
CA GLU A 464 28.34 3.14 30.05
C GLU A 464 28.58 2.08 31.12
N SER A 465 29.24 2.44 32.23
CA SER A 465 29.45 1.57 33.39
C SER A 465 28.15 1.21 34.12
N SER A 466 27.07 1.96 33.90
CA SER A 466 25.77 1.68 34.50
C SER A 466 25.00 0.65 33.67
N PRO A 467 24.59 -0.50 34.24
CA PRO A 467 23.77 -1.47 33.53
C PRO A 467 22.39 -0.89 33.14
N ALA A 468 21.98 0.23 33.75
CA ALA A 468 20.76 0.93 33.39
C ALA A 468 20.82 1.62 32.02
N HIS A 469 22.01 1.94 31.49
CA HIS A 469 22.17 2.60 30.19
C HIS A 469 21.51 1.77 29.08
N LEU A 470 22.03 0.56 28.84
CA LEU A 470 21.55 -0.30 27.75
C LEU A 470 20.07 -0.67 27.92
N GLY A 471 19.65 -0.96 29.15
CA GLY A 471 18.26 -1.30 29.46
C GLY A 471 17.28 -0.17 29.14
N LEU A 472 17.62 1.08 29.49
CA LEU A 472 16.76 2.24 29.21
C LEU A 472 16.74 2.62 27.73
N VAL A 473 17.89 2.54 27.04
CA VAL A 473 17.94 2.74 25.57
C VAL A 473 17.04 1.73 24.88
N ALA A 474 17.16 0.44 25.21
CA ALA A 474 16.32 -0.61 24.64
C ALA A 474 14.83 -0.38 24.98
N PHE A 475 14.50 -0.01 26.22
CA PHE A 475 13.12 0.26 26.64
C PHE A 475 12.46 1.37 25.81
N PHE A 476 13.11 2.53 25.64
CA PHE A 476 12.54 3.63 24.85
C PHE A 476 12.49 3.33 23.35
N VAL A 477 13.47 2.57 22.82
CA VAL A 477 13.43 2.10 21.43
C VAL A 477 12.27 1.10 21.20
N PHE A 478 12.00 0.23 22.16
CA PHE A 478 10.86 -0.69 22.09
C PHE A 478 9.54 0.05 22.22
N LEU A 479 9.47 1.04 23.11
CA LEU A 479 8.28 1.87 23.26
C LEU A 479 8.00 2.69 22.00
N PHE A 480 9.05 3.22 21.35
CA PHE A 480 8.95 3.83 20.02
C PHE A 480 8.35 2.86 19.00
N ALA A 481 8.82 1.60 18.95
CA ALA A 481 8.28 0.58 18.05
C ALA A 481 6.80 0.26 18.33
N ALA A 482 6.42 0.21 19.60
CA ALA A 482 5.05 -0.05 20.05
C ALA A 482 4.08 1.06 19.63
N PHE A 483 4.51 2.33 19.63
CA PHE A 483 3.71 3.44 19.12
C PHE A 483 3.71 3.52 17.58
N TYR A 484 4.85 3.26 16.94
CA TYR A 484 4.99 3.28 15.48
C TYR A 484 4.07 2.26 14.79
N SER A 485 4.09 1.01 15.28
CA SER A 485 3.47 -0.13 14.58
C SER A 485 1.98 0.00 14.31
N PRO A 486 1.11 0.43 15.26
CA PRO A 486 -0.32 0.58 15.00
C PRO A 486 -0.71 1.84 14.22
N GLY A 487 0.19 2.83 14.10
CA GLY A 487 -0.07 4.10 13.45
C GLY A 487 0.68 4.23 12.12
N GLU A 488 1.92 4.70 12.20
CA GLU A 488 2.71 5.09 11.03
C GLU A 488 3.18 3.91 10.17
N GLY A 489 3.17 2.69 10.68
CA GLY A 489 3.42 1.51 9.85
C GLY A 489 2.36 1.35 8.74
N PRO A 490 1.09 1.09 9.09
CA PRO A 490 0.07 0.70 8.12
C PRO A 490 -0.67 1.88 7.46
N VAL A 491 -0.74 3.03 8.13
CA VAL A 491 -1.53 4.17 7.64
C VAL A 491 -1.00 4.75 6.31
N PRO A 492 0.31 4.96 6.08
CA PRO A 492 0.80 5.59 4.85
C PRO A 492 0.37 4.88 3.57
N PHE A 493 0.63 3.57 3.48
CA PHE A 493 0.28 2.79 2.29
C PHE A 493 -1.23 2.73 2.06
N THR A 494 -2.00 2.61 3.14
CA THR A 494 -3.47 2.56 3.08
C THR A 494 -4.05 3.90 2.64
N TYR A 495 -3.58 4.97 3.27
CA TYR A 495 -3.99 6.33 2.96
C TYR A 495 -3.69 6.67 1.50
N SER A 496 -2.47 6.41 1.03
CA SER A 496 -2.09 6.61 -0.37
C SER A 496 -2.97 5.82 -1.34
N ALA A 497 -3.36 4.59 -1.01
CA ALA A 497 -4.25 3.79 -1.87
C ALA A 497 -5.70 4.35 -1.92
N GLU A 498 -6.16 5.00 -0.85
CA GLU A 498 -7.51 5.56 -0.72
C GLU A 498 -7.67 6.94 -1.40
N VAL A 499 -6.67 7.82 -1.31
CA VAL A 499 -6.80 9.23 -1.74
C VAL A 499 -6.81 9.44 -3.26
N PHE A 500 -6.20 8.52 -4.02
CA PHE A 500 -6.13 8.63 -5.47
C PHE A 500 -7.41 8.11 -6.15
N PRO A 501 -7.94 8.85 -7.14
CA PRO A 501 -9.05 8.37 -7.95
C PRO A 501 -8.63 7.13 -8.74
N LEU A 502 -9.59 6.28 -9.08
CA LEU A 502 -9.34 5.03 -9.80
C LEU A 502 -8.46 5.21 -11.05
N SER A 503 -8.69 6.29 -11.80
CA SER A 503 -7.95 6.65 -13.01
C SER A 503 -6.44 6.88 -12.81
N HIS A 504 -6.06 7.43 -11.65
CA HIS A 504 -4.69 7.81 -11.32
C HIS A 504 -4.09 6.95 -10.21
N ARG A 505 -4.83 5.96 -9.69
CA ARG A 505 -4.44 5.18 -8.52
C ARG A 505 -3.12 4.43 -8.71
N GLU A 506 -2.92 3.81 -9.88
CA GLU A 506 -1.70 3.07 -10.17
C GLU A 506 -0.48 4.00 -10.18
N VAL A 507 -0.54 5.11 -10.93
CA VAL A 507 0.56 6.08 -11.06
C VAL A 507 0.80 6.82 -9.73
N GLY A 508 -0.27 7.22 -9.04
CA GLY A 508 -0.21 7.89 -7.75
C GLY A 508 0.39 7.01 -6.66
N MET A 509 0.03 5.73 -6.62
CA MET A 509 0.63 4.77 -5.69
C MET A 509 2.12 4.55 -6.00
N SER A 510 2.49 4.37 -7.28
CA SER A 510 3.90 4.26 -7.67
C SER A 510 4.71 5.50 -7.26
N TRP A 511 4.16 6.70 -7.42
CA TRP A 511 4.78 7.94 -6.94
C TRP A 511 4.94 7.98 -5.42
N ALA A 512 3.91 7.56 -4.68
CA ALA A 512 3.91 7.53 -3.23
C ALA A 512 4.99 6.56 -2.68
N VAL A 513 5.03 5.34 -3.22
CA VAL A 513 6.03 4.33 -2.84
C VAL A 513 7.44 4.76 -3.27
N ALA A 514 7.61 5.31 -4.48
CA ALA A 514 8.89 5.84 -4.94
C ALA A 514 9.40 6.97 -4.02
N THR A 515 8.52 7.86 -3.57
CA THR A 515 8.84 8.91 -2.60
C THR A 515 9.32 8.32 -1.28
N CYS A 516 8.58 7.34 -0.74
CA CYS A 516 8.93 6.67 0.51
C CYS A 516 10.32 6.01 0.42
N LEU A 517 10.57 5.25 -0.65
CA LEU A 517 11.84 4.55 -0.84
C LEU A 517 12.99 5.51 -1.18
N PHE A 518 12.72 6.62 -1.87
CA PHE A 518 13.73 7.66 -2.11
C PHE A 518 14.23 8.24 -0.79
N TRP A 519 13.33 8.65 0.10
CA TRP A 519 13.72 9.18 1.41
C TRP A 519 14.33 8.10 2.31
N ALA A 520 13.89 6.84 2.20
CA ALA A 520 14.56 5.72 2.86
C ALA A 520 16.03 5.57 2.41
N SER A 521 16.31 5.81 1.12
CA SER A 521 17.67 5.79 0.58
C SER A 521 18.53 6.93 1.15
N VAL A 522 17.98 8.14 1.22
CA VAL A 522 18.66 9.32 1.79
C VAL A 522 19.01 9.09 3.25
N LEU A 523 18.09 8.55 4.03
CA LEU A 523 18.33 8.23 5.44
C LEU A 523 19.37 7.13 5.61
N SER A 524 19.27 6.05 4.83
CA SER A 524 20.21 4.92 4.91
C SER A 524 21.63 5.33 4.55
N LEU A 525 21.76 6.24 3.58
CA LEU A 525 23.03 6.79 3.12
C LEU A 525 23.65 7.75 4.14
N THR A 526 22.86 8.64 4.72
CA THR A 526 23.37 9.70 5.61
C THR A 526 23.55 9.26 7.05
N TRP A 527 22.86 8.20 7.50
CA TRP A 527 22.86 7.76 8.90
C TRP A 527 24.27 7.51 9.49
N PRO A 528 25.16 6.71 8.87
CA PRO A 528 26.49 6.46 9.46
C PRO A 528 27.29 7.75 9.69
N ARG A 529 27.28 8.66 8.71
CA ARG A 529 27.98 9.94 8.82
C ARG A 529 27.35 10.87 9.85
N MET A 530 26.03 10.88 9.95
CA MET A 530 25.29 11.68 10.93
C MET A 530 25.55 11.18 12.35
N LEU A 531 25.59 9.87 12.56
CA LEU A 531 25.90 9.27 13.85
C LEU A 531 27.32 9.64 14.32
N ALA A 532 28.30 9.63 13.41
CA ALA A 532 29.66 10.06 13.69
C ALA A 532 29.77 11.57 13.98
N ALA A 533 29.03 12.42 13.25
CA ALA A 533 29.11 13.87 13.41
C ALA A 533 28.32 14.42 14.61
N MET A 534 27.11 13.89 14.83
CA MET A 534 26.16 14.42 15.82
C MET A 534 26.13 13.61 17.11
N THR A 535 26.82 12.46 17.17
CA THR A 535 26.72 11.44 18.23
C THR A 535 25.32 10.79 18.29
N PRO A 536 25.13 9.66 18.99
CA PRO A 536 23.81 9.05 19.16
C PRO A 536 22.77 10.03 19.72
N THR A 537 23.13 10.81 20.74
CA THR A 537 22.23 11.80 21.37
C THR A 537 21.71 12.83 20.37
N GLY A 538 22.60 13.41 19.55
CA GLY A 538 22.22 14.41 18.55
C GLY A 538 21.43 13.81 17.40
N ALA A 539 21.79 12.60 16.96
CA ALA A 539 21.08 11.88 15.90
C ALA A 539 19.64 11.52 16.30
N PHE A 540 19.43 10.99 17.51
CA PHE A 540 18.08 10.71 18.04
C PHE A 540 17.28 11.99 18.27
N GLY A 541 17.91 13.06 18.78
CA GLY A 541 17.28 14.38 18.92
C GLY A 541 16.84 14.99 17.58
N PHE A 542 17.64 14.81 16.52
CA PHE A 542 17.29 15.24 15.17
C PHE A 542 16.02 14.54 14.66
N TYR A 543 15.92 13.21 14.80
CA TYR A 543 14.69 12.49 14.43
C TYR A 543 13.51 12.83 15.33
N ALA A 544 13.72 13.10 16.62
CA ALA A 544 12.66 13.61 17.49
C ALA A 544 12.08 14.95 16.96
N ALA A 545 12.94 15.86 16.51
CA ALA A 545 12.52 17.11 15.88
C ALA A 545 11.79 16.89 14.55
N LEU A 546 12.29 15.98 13.70
CA LEU A 546 11.62 15.61 12.45
C LEU A 546 10.25 14.99 12.69
N ASN A 547 10.08 14.18 13.73
CA ASN A 547 8.76 13.66 14.13
C ASN A 547 7.78 14.80 14.46
N MET A 548 8.25 15.87 15.11
CA MET A 548 7.40 17.02 15.39
C MET A 548 7.09 17.84 14.14
N ILE A 549 8.03 17.97 13.21
CA ILE A 549 7.77 18.60 11.90
C ILE A 549 6.72 17.77 11.14
N ALA A 550 6.87 16.44 11.10
CA ALA A 550 5.90 15.54 10.49
C ALA A 550 4.50 15.66 11.11
N PHE A 551 4.41 15.74 12.44
CA PHE A 551 3.17 16.03 13.15
C PHE A 551 2.51 17.33 12.66
N VAL A 552 3.28 18.41 12.54
CA VAL A 552 2.76 19.70 12.04
C VAL A 552 2.32 19.60 10.58
N MET A 553 3.10 18.94 9.71
CA MET A 553 2.72 18.76 8.31
C MET A 553 1.42 17.95 8.18
N ILE A 554 1.27 16.87 8.93
CA ILE A 554 0.06 16.03 8.92
C ILE A 554 -1.14 16.81 9.47
N PHE A 555 -0.94 17.59 10.53
CA PHE A 555 -1.99 18.44 11.08
C PHE A 555 -2.52 19.44 10.05
N LEU A 556 -1.63 20.02 9.22
CA LEU A 556 -1.95 21.07 8.26
C LEU A 556 -2.41 20.57 6.88
N TRP A 557 -1.83 19.48 6.37
CA TRP A 557 -1.95 19.09 4.96
C TRP A 557 -2.72 17.79 4.70
N VAL A 558 -3.00 16.99 5.72
CA VAL A 558 -3.60 15.66 5.56
C VAL A 558 -5.07 15.67 6.00
N PRO A 559 -6.03 15.55 5.08
CA PRO A 559 -7.43 15.33 5.40
C PRO A 559 -7.70 13.92 5.95
N GLU A 560 -8.78 13.77 6.72
CA GLU A 560 -9.23 12.46 7.22
C GLU A 560 -9.97 11.67 6.12
N THR A 561 -9.67 10.37 6.00
CA THR A 561 -10.26 9.46 5.00
C THR A 561 -11.18 8.39 5.60
N LYS A 562 -11.28 8.32 6.93
CA LYS A 562 -12.06 7.31 7.66
C LYS A 562 -13.49 7.14 7.13
N GLN A 563 -13.82 5.91 6.70
CA GLN A 563 -15.17 5.48 6.27
C GLN A 563 -15.78 6.37 5.18
N ARG A 564 -14.94 7.06 4.41
CA ARG A 564 -15.37 7.88 3.29
C ARG A 564 -15.40 7.06 2.02
N THR A 565 -16.45 7.23 1.24
CA THR A 565 -16.47 6.70 -0.13
C THR A 565 -15.45 7.47 -0.97
N LEU A 566 -15.03 6.89 -2.11
CA LEU A 566 -14.12 7.58 -3.03
C LEU A 566 -14.68 8.93 -3.48
N GLU A 567 -16.00 9.06 -3.59
CA GLU A 567 -16.69 10.30 -3.97
C GLU A 567 -16.68 11.33 -2.84
N GLU A 568 -16.91 10.92 -1.58
CA GLU A 568 -16.76 11.80 -0.42
C GLU A 568 -15.32 12.31 -0.30
N LEU A 569 -14.33 11.47 -0.64
CA LEU A 569 -12.94 11.87 -0.72
C LEU A 569 -12.70 12.92 -1.81
N ASP A 570 -13.38 12.83 -2.95
CA ASP A 570 -13.29 13.84 -4.01
C ASP A 570 -13.74 15.21 -3.49
N TYR A 571 -14.84 15.27 -2.74
CA TYR A 571 -15.28 16.51 -2.07
C TYR A 571 -14.27 17.00 -1.04
N VAL A 572 -13.70 16.09 -0.23
CA VAL A 572 -12.69 16.41 0.77
C VAL A 572 -11.44 17.02 0.13
N PHE A 573 -10.96 16.46 -0.98
CA PHE A 573 -9.79 16.93 -1.72
C PHE A 573 -10.11 18.07 -2.72
N ALA A 574 -11.39 18.33 -3.01
CA ALA A 574 -11.84 19.50 -3.76
C ALA A 574 -11.77 20.79 -2.94
N VAL A 575 -11.68 20.72 -1.61
CA VAL A 575 -11.44 21.87 -0.72
C VAL A 575 -9.98 22.33 -0.81
N PRO A 576 -9.70 23.63 -1.06
CA PRO A 576 -8.32 24.12 -1.15
C PRO A 576 -7.55 23.89 0.15
N THR A 577 -6.28 23.46 0.06
CA THR A 577 -5.43 23.20 1.24
C THR A 577 -5.33 24.42 2.16
N ARG A 578 -5.35 25.64 1.62
CA ARG A 578 -5.37 26.88 2.43
C ARG A 578 -6.62 26.99 3.32
N LYS A 579 -7.79 26.61 2.81
CA LYS A 579 -9.05 26.62 3.58
C LYS A 579 -9.03 25.52 4.64
N HIS A 580 -8.50 24.35 4.30
CA HIS A 580 -8.29 23.27 5.26
C HIS A 580 -7.35 23.72 6.40
N MET A 581 -6.17 24.26 6.06
CA MET A 581 -5.20 24.78 7.05
C MET A 581 -5.81 25.85 7.95
N SER A 582 -6.49 26.84 7.37
CA SER A 582 -7.12 27.92 8.14
C SER A 582 -8.19 27.41 9.11
N TYR A 583 -8.93 26.37 8.74
CA TYR A 583 -9.88 25.73 9.64
C TYR A 583 -9.16 24.94 10.76
N GLN A 584 -8.08 24.22 10.43
CA GLN A 584 -7.34 23.46 11.44
C GLN A 584 -6.72 24.39 12.50
N THR A 585 -6.10 25.50 12.08
CA THR A 585 -5.47 26.46 13.00
C THR A 585 -6.48 27.38 13.67
N GLY A 586 -7.52 27.82 12.97
CA GLY A 586 -8.49 28.80 13.46
C GLY A 586 -9.68 28.21 14.21
N THR A 587 -10.06 26.96 13.97
CA THR A 587 -11.27 26.34 14.52
C THR A 587 -10.98 25.05 15.26
N ALA A 588 -10.20 24.14 14.68
CA ALA A 588 -9.93 22.83 15.29
C ALA A 588 -8.94 22.88 16.45
N LEU A 589 -7.84 23.63 16.33
CA LEU A 589 -6.83 23.79 17.38
C LEU A 589 -7.40 24.50 18.63
N PRO A 590 -8.15 25.63 18.51
CA PRO A 590 -8.76 26.27 19.67
C PRO A 590 -9.85 25.40 20.31
N TYR A 591 -10.62 24.63 19.52
CA TYR A 591 -11.54 23.63 20.04
C TYR A 591 -10.83 22.56 20.86
N TRP A 592 -9.74 21.99 20.33
CA TRP A 592 -8.99 20.94 20.99
C TRP A 592 -8.40 21.45 22.31
N PHE A 593 -7.84 22.66 22.30
CA PHE A 593 -7.34 23.33 23.50
C PHE A 593 -8.47 23.54 24.52
N LYS A 594 -9.64 24.04 24.09
CA LYS A 594 -10.79 24.23 24.99
C LYS A 594 -11.31 22.93 25.60
N ARG A 595 -11.35 21.88 24.79
CA ARG A 595 -11.93 20.59 25.22
C ARG A 595 -10.99 19.77 26.10
N TRP A 596 -9.71 19.73 25.76
CA TRP A 596 -8.74 18.84 26.43
C TRP A 596 -7.81 19.55 27.41
N VAL A 597 -7.53 20.85 27.22
CA VAL A 597 -6.68 21.63 28.13
C VAL A 597 -7.53 22.40 29.14
N THR A 598 -8.64 23.02 28.70
CA THR A 598 -9.56 23.72 29.62
C THR A 598 -10.75 22.87 30.09
N PHE A 599 -10.76 21.57 29.77
CA PHE A 599 -11.77 20.58 30.19
C PHE A 599 -13.25 20.96 29.90
N ASP A 600 -13.51 21.80 28.92
CA ASP A 600 -14.87 22.21 28.56
C ASP A 600 -15.56 21.09 27.75
N ARG A 601 -16.45 20.35 28.42
CA ARG A 601 -17.22 19.24 27.82
C ARG A 601 -18.25 19.71 26.79
N ASN A 602 -18.63 20.99 26.79
CA ASN A 602 -19.67 21.56 25.92
C ASN A 602 -19.15 22.11 24.60
N ALA A 603 -17.83 22.21 24.41
CA ALA A 603 -17.26 22.58 23.13
C ALA A 603 -17.70 21.57 22.05
N LYS A 604 -18.30 22.08 20.96
CA LYS A 604 -18.66 21.34 19.74
C LYS A 604 -17.77 21.79 18.59
N LEU A 605 -17.22 20.83 17.84
CA LEU A 605 -16.43 21.12 16.64
C LEU A 605 -17.39 21.20 15.45
N GLU A 606 -17.53 22.36 14.84
CA GLU A 606 -18.29 22.50 13.59
C GLU A 606 -17.57 21.76 12.47
N PRO A 607 -18.19 20.78 11.80
CA PRO A 607 -17.51 20.00 10.78
C PRO A 607 -17.16 20.87 9.56
N LEU A 608 -15.90 20.83 9.11
CA LEU A 608 -15.45 21.52 7.88
C LEU A 608 -16.17 21.02 6.62
N TYR A 609 -16.64 19.77 6.66
CA TYR A 609 -17.31 19.11 5.55
C TYR A 609 -18.77 18.86 5.95
N THR A 610 -19.69 19.66 5.43
CA THR A 610 -21.14 19.47 5.61
C THR A 610 -21.65 18.57 4.48
N PHE A 611 -21.96 17.31 4.78
CA PHE A 611 -22.46 16.32 3.80
C PHE A 611 -23.99 16.39 3.60
N ASP A 612 -24.61 17.53 3.92
CA ASP A 612 -26.06 17.69 4.06
C ASP A 612 -26.86 17.49 2.76
N GLN A 613 -26.21 17.46 1.60
CA GLN A 613 -26.90 17.12 0.33
C GLN A 613 -27.04 15.61 0.11
N VAL A 614 -26.17 14.77 0.67
CA VAL A 614 -26.25 13.31 0.50
C VAL A 614 -27.15 12.68 1.57
N GLN A 615 -27.11 13.21 2.80
CA GLN A 615 -27.95 12.72 3.89
C GLN A 615 -29.42 13.11 3.72
N SER A 616 -29.73 14.24 3.08
CA SER A 616 -31.11 14.66 2.80
C SER A 616 -31.78 13.83 1.69
N GLU A 617 -31.01 13.33 0.72
CA GLU A 617 -31.51 12.38 -0.29
C GLU A 617 -31.70 10.97 0.28
N VAL A 618 -30.79 10.50 1.15
CA VAL A 618 -30.95 9.22 1.85
C VAL A 618 -32.13 9.29 2.82
N ALA A 619 -32.28 10.35 3.61
CA ALA A 619 -33.42 10.54 4.50
C ALA A 619 -34.75 10.71 3.74
N ARG A 620 -34.76 11.35 2.56
CA ARG A 620 -35.92 11.36 1.66
C ARG A 620 -36.26 9.97 1.14
N SER A 621 -35.26 9.17 0.76
CA SER A 621 -35.48 7.79 0.30
C SER A 621 -36.03 6.89 1.42
N SER A 622 -35.51 7.01 2.65
CA SER A 622 -35.97 6.22 3.80
C SER A 622 -37.37 6.61 4.29
N SER A 623 -37.70 7.91 4.26
CA SER A 623 -39.04 8.40 4.63
C SER A 623 -40.11 8.07 3.58
N VAL A 624 -39.76 7.97 2.30
CA VAL A 624 -40.67 7.47 1.25
C VAL A 624 -40.94 5.97 1.42
N VAL A 625 -39.94 5.18 1.84
CA VAL A 625 -40.08 3.74 2.11
C VAL A 625 -40.95 3.48 3.35
N GLU A 626 -40.80 4.26 4.43
CA GLU A 626 -41.69 4.15 5.60
C GLU A 626 -43.13 4.60 5.29
N TYR A 627 -43.31 5.62 4.43
CA TYR A 627 -44.63 6.08 4.02
C TYR A 627 -45.36 5.06 3.12
N GLN A 628 -44.64 4.38 2.22
CA GLN A 628 -45.19 3.31 1.38
C GLN A 628 -45.43 1.99 2.15
N ALA A 629 -44.63 1.69 3.17
CA ALA A 629 -44.83 0.53 4.04
C ALA A 629 -46.05 0.68 4.98
N GLN A 630 -46.42 1.91 5.35
CA GLN A 630 -47.64 2.16 6.15
C GLN A 630 -48.92 2.15 5.30
N HIS A 631 -48.85 2.53 4.03
CA HIS A 631 -50.03 2.54 3.14
C HIS A 631 -50.31 1.22 2.40
N SER A 632 -49.38 0.26 2.43
CA SER A 632 -49.57 -1.10 1.89
C SER A 632 -50.12 -2.12 2.91
N ARG A 633 -50.41 -1.67 4.15
CA ARG A 633 -51.04 -2.46 5.22
C ARG A 633 -52.45 -1.98 5.60
N ARG A 634 -53.17 -1.35 4.68
CA ARG A 634 -54.60 -1.05 4.82
C ARG A 634 -55.39 -1.65 3.67
#